data_AF-A0A2V6L5P9-F1
#
_entry.id   AF-A0A2V6L5P9-F1
#
_cell.length_a   1.000
_cell.length_b   1.000
_cell.length_c   1.000
_cell.angle_alpha   90.00
_cell.angle_beta   90.00
_cell.angle_gamma   90.00
#
_symmetry.space_group_name_H-M   'P 1'
#
loop_
_entity.id
_entity.type
_entity.pdbx_description
1 polymer ?
#
loop_
_entity_poly.entity_id
_entity_poly.type
_entity_poly.pdbx_seq_one_letter_code
_entity_poly.pdbx_strand_id
1 'polypeptide(L)'
;MKNRNSVFPAILFALAFALAPTVQAKPQPDGGPSYVLPNNGPADAASSEDVKLPYITIHSAGDITRGKTGSFVLDMKPALVLGGMFVNFSVSGTAIPGVDYVPPVSPAYIGQAGYGVILVQTLPDRRGSSFRQAYSVVVTLESGAGYSIGAPSSATLWIKP
;
A
#
# COMPACT_ATOMS: atom_id res chain seq x y z
N MET A 1 2.03 47.14 -26.73
CA MET A 1 1.21 46.48 -25.70
C MET A 1 0.37 45.42 -26.40
N LYS A 2 0.68 44.13 -26.20
CA LYS A 2 0.12 43.01 -26.99
C LYS A 2 -0.88 42.24 -26.12
N ASN A 3 -2.14 42.28 -26.51
CA ASN A 3 -3.28 41.63 -25.87
C ASN A 3 -3.20 40.09 -26.07
N ARG A 4 -3.05 39.33 -25.00
CA ARG A 4 -3.19 37.87 -25.03
C ARG A 4 -4.56 37.50 -24.48
N ASN A 5 -5.46 37.12 -25.38
CA ASN A 5 -6.73 36.48 -25.07
C ASN A 5 -6.43 35.03 -24.65
N SER A 6 -6.54 34.72 -23.36
CA SER A 6 -6.39 33.35 -22.84
C SER A 6 -7.75 32.67 -22.87
N VAL A 7 -7.96 31.78 -23.84
CA VAL A 7 -9.17 30.93 -23.93
C VAL A 7 -8.88 29.65 -23.13
N PHE A 8 -9.61 29.41 -22.05
CA PHE A 8 -9.56 28.15 -21.29
C PHE A 8 -10.53 27.13 -21.93
N PRO A 9 -10.10 25.95 -22.39
CA PRO A 9 -11.04 24.89 -22.69
C PRO A 9 -11.45 24.18 -21.38
N ALA A 10 -12.73 24.28 -21.03
CA ALA A 10 -13.33 23.51 -19.95
C ALA A 10 -13.42 22.03 -20.38
N ILE A 11 -12.80 21.14 -19.61
CA ILE A 11 -12.95 19.69 -19.80
C ILE A 11 -14.22 19.25 -19.07
N LEU A 12 -15.23 18.83 -19.83
CA LEU A 12 -16.47 18.27 -19.31
C LEU A 12 -16.24 16.79 -18.94
N PHE A 13 -16.31 16.46 -17.65
CA PHE A 13 -16.21 15.08 -17.16
C PHE A 13 -17.62 14.55 -16.88
N ALA A 14 -18.15 13.69 -17.75
CA ALA A 14 -19.44 13.04 -17.54
C ALA A 14 -19.24 11.72 -16.80
N LEU A 15 -19.78 11.62 -15.57
CA LEU A 15 -19.81 10.39 -14.79
C LEU A 15 -21.14 9.67 -15.08
N ALA A 16 -21.11 8.50 -15.70
CA ALA A 16 -22.30 7.66 -15.88
C ALA A 16 -22.49 6.75 -14.67
N PHE A 17 -23.59 6.91 -13.93
CA PHE A 17 -24.06 5.95 -12.93
C PHE A 17 -24.98 4.93 -13.62
N ALA A 18 -24.62 3.65 -13.57
CA ALA A 18 -25.54 2.58 -13.93
C ALA A 18 -26.42 2.23 -12.72
N LEU A 19 -27.74 2.31 -12.90
CA LEU A 19 -28.74 1.78 -11.96
C LEU A 19 -28.82 0.27 -12.14
N ALA A 20 -28.44 -0.51 -11.12
CA ALA A 20 -28.80 -1.93 -11.06
C ALA A 20 -30.26 -2.06 -10.57
N PRO A 21 -31.07 -2.98 -11.13
CA PRO A 21 -32.45 -3.18 -10.67
C PRO A 21 -32.49 -3.80 -9.28
N THR A 22 -33.41 -3.31 -8.46
CA THR A 22 -33.72 -3.82 -7.12
C THR A 22 -34.38 -5.20 -7.22
N VAL A 23 -33.74 -6.25 -6.69
CA VAL A 23 -34.42 -7.53 -6.44
C VAL A 23 -35.20 -7.39 -5.14
N GLN A 24 -36.51 -7.15 -5.25
CA GLN A 24 -37.43 -7.22 -4.13
C GLN A 24 -38.23 -8.52 -4.22
N ALA A 25 -38.03 -9.44 -3.28
CA ALA A 25 -38.94 -10.57 -3.09
C ALA A 25 -38.95 -11.05 -1.63
N LYS A 26 -40.14 -10.96 -1.01
CA LYS A 26 -40.57 -11.61 0.24
C LYS A 26 -42.11 -11.64 0.21
N PRO A 27 -42.83 -12.65 0.73
CA PRO A 27 -42.70 -14.12 0.66
C PRO A 27 -43.89 -14.75 -0.12
N GLN A 28 -43.88 -16.09 -0.23
CA GLN A 28 -44.69 -16.96 -1.08
C GLN A 28 -46.07 -17.38 -0.49
N PRO A 29 -47.08 -17.63 -1.35
CA PRO A 29 -48.06 -18.71 -1.11
C PRO A 29 -48.31 -19.55 -2.39
N ASP A 30 -47.86 -20.80 -2.32
CA ASP A 30 -48.42 -22.06 -2.85
C ASP A 30 -49.13 -22.11 -4.21
N GLY A 31 -48.49 -22.80 -5.17
CA GLY A 31 -49.17 -23.31 -6.36
C GLY A 31 -48.26 -23.92 -7.44
N GLY A 32 -47.58 -25.05 -7.18
CA GLY A 32 -46.91 -25.84 -8.23
C GLY A 32 -46.03 -26.98 -7.71
N PRO A 33 -45.93 -28.12 -8.40
CA PRO A 33 -45.92 -29.46 -7.81
C PRO A 33 -44.66 -29.87 -7.01
N SER A 34 -44.91 -30.61 -5.94
CA SER A 34 -43.93 -31.35 -5.14
C SER A 34 -43.24 -32.44 -5.97
N TYR A 35 -41.91 -32.38 -6.06
CA TYR A 35 -41.10 -33.54 -6.46
C TYR A 35 -40.29 -34.00 -5.24
N VAL A 36 -40.50 -35.24 -4.83
CA VAL A 36 -39.72 -35.90 -3.77
C VAL A 36 -38.41 -36.43 -4.38
N LEU A 37 -37.33 -36.22 -3.61
CA LEU A 37 -35.89 -36.33 -3.88
C LEU A 37 -35.40 -37.76 -4.22
N PRO A 38 -34.15 -37.88 -4.73
CA PRO A 38 -33.26 -38.94 -4.28
C PRO A 38 -32.12 -38.37 -3.43
N ASN A 39 -31.94 -38.99 -2.26
CA ASN A 39 -30.84 -38.78 -1.33
C ASN A 39 -29.45 -39.03 -1.96
N ASN A 40 -28.47 -38.29 -1.44
CA ASN A 40 -27.02 -38.56 -1.39
C ASN A 40 -26.20 -38.47 -2.70
N GLY A 41 -25.84 -37.23 -3.06
CA GLY A 41 -24.45 -36.92 -3.43
C GLY A 41 -23.85 -36.05 -2.32
N PRO A 42 -22.54 -36.08 -2.03
CA PRO A 42 -21.97 -35.07 -1.15
C PRO A 42 -22.37 -33.72 -1.75
N ALA A 43 -22.95 -32.84 -0.92
CA ALA A 43 -22.98 -31.43 -1.28
C ALA A 43 -21.56 -31.12 -1.74
N ASP A 44 -21.40 -30.66 -2.98
CA ASP A 44 -20.18 -29.97 -3.38
C ASP A 44 -20.04 -28.83 -2.38
N ALA A 45 -19.35 -29.14 -1.29
CA ALA A 45 -18.76 -28.18 -0.42
C ALA A 45 -17.82 -27.46 -1.35
N ALA A 46 -18.30 -26.34 -1.90
CA ALA A 46 -17.45 -25.37 -2.56
C ALA A 46 -16.27 -25.21 -1.60
N SER A 47 -15.12 -25.76 -2.01
CA SER A 47 -13.89 -25.53 -1.31
C SER A 47 -13.80 -24.02 -1.21
N SER A 48 -13.84 -23.49 0.02
CA SER A 48 -13.28 -22.16 0.23
C SER A 48 -11.84 -22.32 -0.19
N GLU A 49 -11.52 -21.99 -1.45
CA GLU A 49 -10.15 -21.82 -1.88
C GLU A 49 -9.54 -20.89 -0.84
N ASP A 50 -8.66 -21.43 0.01
CA ASP A 50 -7.97 -20.66 1.03
C ASP A 50 -7.13 -19.64 0.26
N VAL A 51 -7.68 -18.43 0.09
CA VAL A 51 -7.02 -17.36 -0.65
C VAL A 51 -5.83 -16.94 0.17
N LYS A 52 -4.69 -17.59 -0.09
CA LYS A 52 -3.44 -17.31 0.59
C LYS A 52 -2.94 -15.92 0.16
N LEU A 53 -3.21 -14.92 0.99
CA LEU A 53 -2.75 -13.57 0.77
C LEU A 53 -1.21 -13.51 0.75
N PRO A 54 -0.61 -12.61 -0.06
CA PRO A 54 0.79 -12.29 0.08
C PRO A 54 1.05 -11.67 1.47
N TYR A 55 2.24 -11.91 2.00
CA TYR A 55 2.73 -11.20 3.17
C TYR A 55 3.87 -10.27 2.79
N ILE A 56 3.96 -9.15 3.49
CA ILE A 56 4.92 -8.08 3.21
C ILE A 56 5.82 -7.89 4.42
N THR A 57 7.13 -7.89 4.18
CA THR A 57 8.15 -7.57 5.18
C THR A 57 8.94 -6.35 4.74
N ILE A 58 9.66 -5.74 5.68
CA ILE A 58 10.50 -4.58 5.40
C ILE A 58 11.88 -4.74 6.03
N HIS A 59 12.93 -4.36 5.31
CA HIS A 59 14.26 -4.25 5.87
C HIS A 59 14.93 -2.94 5.44
N SER A 60 15.89 -2.49 6.24
CA SER A 60 16.74 -1.34 5.86
C SER A 60 17.86 -1.83 4.93
N ALA A 61 18.18 -1.04 3.91
CA ALA A 61 19.37 -1.29 3.07
C ALA A 61 20.68 -0.90 3.77
N GLY A 62 20.59 -0.31 4.97
CA GLY A 62 21.73 0.08 5.79
C GLY A 62 21.61 1.49 6.35
N ASP A 63 22.57 1.83 7.20
CA ASP A 63 22.75 3.21 7.67
C ASP A 63 23.28 4.10 6.55
N ILE A 64 23.01 5.39 6.63
CA ILE A 64 23.42 6.36 5.61
C ILE A 64 24.15 7.55 6.21
N THR A 65 25.14 8.05 5.49
CA THR A 65 25.76 9.33 5.81
C THR A 65 24.87 10.47 5.33
N ARG A 66 24.84 11.56 6.09
CA ARG A 66 24.12 12.78 5.71
C ARG A 66 24.60 13.31 4.35
N GLY A 67 23.66 13.84 3.58
CA GLY A 67 23.85 14.22 2.18
C GLY A 67 23.71 13.06 1.19
N LYS A 68 23.40 11.84 1.66
CA LYS A 68 23.09 10.67 0.82
C LYS A 68 21.61 10.29 0.91
N THR A 69 21.21 9.40 0.01
CA THR A 69 19.88 8.80 0.00
C THR A 69 19.99 7.37 0.50
N GLY A 70 19.18 7.03 1.49
CA GLY A 70 19.00 5.65 1.94
C GLY A 70 17.71 5.05 1.44
N SER A 71 17.52 3.77 1.75
CA SER A 71 16.32 3.05 1.36
C SER A 71 15.90 2.03 2.39
N PHE A 72 14.59 1.84 2.47
CA PHE A 72 13.98 0.63 2.97
C PHE A 72 13.49 -0.20 1.79
N VAL A 73 13.67 -1.50 1.88
CA VAL A 73 13.24 -2.47 0.88
C VAL A 73 12.05 -3.22 1.44
N LEU A 74 10.98 -3.27 0.66
CA LEU A 74 9.79 -4.06 0.95
C LEU A 74 9.87 -5.34 0.14
N ASP A 75 9.62 -6.47 0.79
CA ASP A 75 9.57 -7.79 0.18
C ASP A 75 8.15 -8.33 0.27
N MET A 76 7.59 -8.76 -0.85
CA MET A 76 6.27 -9.38 -0.95
C MET A 76 6.39 -10.83 -1.38
N LYS A 77 5.77 -11.74 -0.61
CA LYS A 77 5.82 -13.18 -0.89
C LYS A 77 4.42 -13.83 -0.79
N PRO A 78 3.98 -14.58 -1.82
CA PRO A 78 4.58 -14.67 -3.15
C PRO A 78 4.47 -13.34 -3.91
N ALA A 79 5.31 -13.17 -4.93
CA ALA A 79 5.19 -12.03 -5.83
C ALA A 79 3.89 -12.14 -6.66
N LEU A 80 3.26 -11.00 -6.96
CA LEU A 80 2.08 -10.92 -7.80
C LEU A 80 2.51 -10.85 -9.26
N VAL A 81 2.51 -11.99 -9.96
CA VAL A 81 2.97 -12.10 -11.35
C VAL A 81 2.17 -11.18 -12.29
N LEU A 82 0.90 -10.91 -11.96
CA LEU A 82 0.04 -10.00 -12.68
C LEU A 82 -0.29 -8.78 -11.80
N GLY A 83 0.55 -7.75 -11.91
CA GLY A 83 0.29 -6.45 -11.30
C GLY A 83 1.22 -6.09 -10.14
N GLY A 84 0.69 -5.32 -9.19
CA GLY A 84 1.43 -4.80 -8.06
C GLY A 84 0.48 -4.27 -7.00
N MET A 85 1.03 -3.73 -5.95
CA MET A 85 0.29 -3.38 -4.74
C MET A 85 0.85 -2.13 -4.09
N PHE A 86 -0.05 -1.35 -3.51
CA PHE A 86 0.30 -0.24 -2.62
C PHE A 86 0.25 -0.70 -1.17
N VAL A 87 1.30 -0.39 -0.43
CA VAL A 87 1.50 -0.77 0.97
C VAL A 87 1.56 0.49 1.81
N ASN A 88 0.64 0.59 2.77
CA ASN A 88 0.65 1.70 3.73
C ASN A 88 1.79 1.53 4.72
N PHE A 89 2.40 2.64 5.12
CA PHE A 89 3.40 2.69 6.17
C PHE A 89 3.34 4.01 6.94
N SER A 90 3.85 4.01 8.17
CA SER A 90 4.13 5.21 8.96
C SER A 90 5.62 5.38 9.23
N VAL A 91 6.03 6.61 9.51
CA VAL A 91 7.42 6.98 9.78
C VAL A 91 7.53 7.60 11.17
N SER A 92 8.51 7.13 11.95
CA SER A 92 8.84 7.63 13.28
C SER A 92 10.37 7.63 13.49
N GLY A 93 10.84 7.85 14.72
CA GLY A 93 12.26 7.86 15.07
C GLY A 93 12.71 9.18 15.68
N THR A 94 14.02 9.39 15.78
CA THR A 94 14.60 10.61 16.37
C THR A 94 14.96 11.67 15.31
N ALA A 95 15.02 11.30 14.04
CA ALA A 95 15.23 12.24 12.94
C ALA A 95 13.97 13.09 12.72
N ILE A 96 14.14 14.39 12.53
CA ILE A 96 13.02 15.33 12.37
C ILE A 96 12.68 15.46 10.86
N PRO A 97 11.42 15.17 10.45
CA PRO A 97 10.98 15.36 9.08
C PRO A 97 11.15 16.81 8.62
N GLY A 98 11.68 17.02 7.41
CA GLY A 98 11.93 18.36 6.84
C GLY A 98 13.17 19.07 7.41
N VAL A 99 13.82 18.51 8.43
CA VAL A 99 15.08 19.01 8.99
C VAL A 99 16.23 18.05 8.71
N ASP A 100 16.05 16.76 9.03
CA ASP A 100 17.08 15.73 8.86
C ASP A 100 16.90 14.94 7.55
N TYR A 101 15.66 14.81 7.06
CA TYR A 101 15.33 14.11 5.82
C TYR A 101 14.03 14.63 5.18
N VAL A 102 13.84 14.36 3.89
CA VAL A 102 12.57 14.58 3.19
C VAL A 102 11.62 13.42 3.55
N PRO A 103 10.45 13.68 4.16
CA PRO A 103 9.54 12.62 4.56
C PRO A 103 9.04 11.83 3.34
N PRO A 104 9.20 10.49 3.32
CA PRO A 104 8.61 9.67 2.28
C PRO A 104 7.08 9.67 2.42
N VAL A 105 6.39 9.52 1.29
CA VAL A 105 4.93 9.54 1.22
C VAL A 105 4.39 8.12 1.20
N SER A 106 3.43 7.84 2.07
CA SER A 106 2.66 6.60 2.07
C SER A 106 1.48 6.73 1.09
N PRO A 107 1.13 5.67 0.32
CA PRO A 107 1.70 4.32 0.34
C PRO A 107 2.91 4.11 -0.61
N ALA A 108 3.66 3.03 -0.38
CA ALA A 108 4.74 2.57 -1.26
C ALA A 108 4.24 1.52 -2.27
N TYR A 109 4.74 1.55 -3.50
CA TYR A 109 4.40 0.57 -4.53
C TYR A 109 5.37 -0.63 -4.53
N ILE A 110 4.82 -1.84 -4.57
CA ILE A 110 5.53 -3.09 -4.83
C ILE A 110 5.09 -3.61 -6.21
N GLY A 111 6.05 -3.84 -7.09
CA GLY A 111 5.79 -4.34 -8.44
C GLY A 111 5.76 -5.86 -8.55
N GLN A 112 5.67 -6.35 -9.79
CA GLN A 112 5.59 -7.78 -10.14
C GLN A 112 6.77 -8.61 -9.64
N ALA A 113 7.94 -7.98 -9.44
CA ALA A 113 9.12 -8.65 -8.90
C ALA A 113 9.00 -9.00 -7.42
N GLY A 114 7.97 -8.51 -6.73
CA GLY A 114 7.81 -8.70 -5.28
C GLY A 114 8.67 -7.75 -4.45
N TYR A 115 9.27 -6.73 -5.06
CA TYR A 115 10.10 -5.73 -4.37
C TYR A 115 9.54 -4.33 -4.54
N GLY A 116 9.58 -3.55 -3.46
CA GLY A 116 9.31 -2.13 -3.43
C GLY A 116 10.39 -1.38 -2.66
N VAL A 117 10.51 -0.08 -2.88
CA VAL A 117 11.54 0.75 -2.23
C VAL A 117 10.92 2.03 -1.68
N ILE A 118 11.21 2.32 -0.42
CA ILE A 118 10.95 3.62 0.20
C ILE A 118 12.29 4.36 0.29
N LEU A 119 12.39 5.51 -0.37
CA LEU A 119 13.60 6.33 -0.36
C LEU A 119 13.58 7.34 0.79
N VAL A 120 14.74 7.50 1.44
CA VAL A 120 14.96 8.50 2.49
C VAL A 120 16.10 9.41 2.04
N GLN A 121 15.75 10.59 1.51
CA GLN A 121 16.74 11.59 1.13
C GLN A 121 17.11 12.43 2.36
N THR A 122 18.38 12.38 2.76
CA THR A 122 18.85 13.20 3.89
C THR A 122 19.07 14.65 3.48
N LEU A 123 18.87 15.55 4.43
CA LEU A 123 19.08 16.99 4.26
C LEU A 123 20.42 17.43 4.86
N PRO A 124 21.01 18.53 4.38
CA PRO A 124 22.21 19.11 4.96
C PRO A 124 22.06 19.45 6.45
N ASP A 125 23.13 19.31 7.23
CA ASP A 125 23.07 19.56 8.66
C ASP A 125 22.98 21.06 8.94
N ARG A 126 21.83 21.50 9.43
CA ARG A 126 21.64 22.89 9.88
C ARG A 126 22.13 23.13 11.31
N ARG A 127 22.41 22.08 12.07
CA ARG A 127 22.86 22.14 13.48
C ARG A 127 24.38 22.27 13.59
N GLY A 128 25.10 22.11 12.48
CA GLY A 128 26.55 22.29 12.38
C GLY A 128 27.36 21.03 12.74
N SER A 129 28.60 20.97 12.25
CA SER A 129 29.48 19.79 12.31
C SER A 129 30.01 19.43 13.71
N SER A 130 29.75 20.25 14.73
CA SER A 130 30.07 19.96 16.12
C SER A 130 29.12 18.93 16.76
N PHE A 131 27.93 18.72 16.21
CA PHE A 131 26.97 17.72 16.68
C PHE A 131 27.13 16.39 15.92
N ARG A 132 27.94 15.47 16.46
CA ARG A 132 28.17 14.12 15.89
C ARG A 132 27.13 13.10 16.37
N GLN A 133 25.85 13.46 16.35
CA GLN A 133 24.77 12.57 16.75
C GLN A 133 24.16 11.88 15.52
N ALA A 134 23.92 10.58 15.63
CA ALA A 134 23.14 9.84 14.64
C ALA A 134 21.64 9.93 14.97
N TYR A 135 20.80 10.07 13.93
CA TYR A 135 19.34 10.16 14.07
C TYR A 135 18.68 8.97 13.38
N SER A 136 17.66 8.39 14.01
CA SER A 136 16.96 7.23 13.46
C SER A 136 15.74 7.65 12.65
N VAL A 137 15.53 6.96 11.54
CA VAL A 137 14.26 6.90 10.81
C VAL A 137 13.76 5.47 10.95
N VAL A 138 12.53 5.30 11.43
CA VAL A 138 11.88 4.01 11.61
C VAL A 138 10.65 3.98 10.72
N VAL A 139 10.58 3.02 9.81
CA VAL A 139 9.40 2.79 8.97
C VAL A 139 8.69 1.55 9.49
N THR A 140 7.38 1.67 9.73
CA THR A 140 6.51 0.58 10.18
C THR A 140 5.43 0.34 9.13
N LEU A 141 5.26 -0.90 8.69
CA LEU A 141 4.22 -1.29 7.75
C LEU A 141 2.85 -1.27 8.42
N GLU A 142 1.84 -0.85 7.69
CA GLU A 142 0.45 -0.79 8.12
C GLU A 142 -0.43 -1.75 7.31
N SER A 143 -1.41 -2.35 7.99
CA SER A 143 -2.30 -3.32 7.36
C SER A 143 -3.11 -2.67 6.24
N GLY A 144 -3.48 -3.49 5.25
CA GLY A 144 -4.23 -3.03 4.09
C GLY A 144 -5.00 -4.15 3.41
N ALA A 145 -5.70 -3.82 2.35
CA ALA A 145 -6.47 -4.79 1.59
C ALA A 145 -5.55 -5.62 0.68
N GLY A 146 -5.78 -6.93 0.63
CA GLY A 146 -5.11 -7.84 -0.30
C GLY A 146 -3.73 -8.33 0.15
N TYR A 147 -3.25 -7.94 1.34
CA TYR A 147 -2.01 -8.44 1.92
C TYR A 147 -2.06 -8.56 3.44
N SER A 148 -1.11 -9.30 3.97
CA SER A 148 -0.81 -9.39 5.41
C SER A 148 0.58 -8.81 5.69
N ILE A 149 0.83 -8.42 6.95
CA ILE A 149 2.16 -7.99 7.38
C ILE A 149 2.91 -9.20 7.93
N GLY A 150 4.12 -9.43 7.41
CA GLY A 150 5.06 -10.42 7.93
C GLY A 150 6.02 -9.85 8.96
N ALA A 151 6.92 -10.69 9.45
CA ALA A 151 8.03 -10.29 10.31
C ALA A 151 9.34 -10.24 9.51
N PRO A 152 10.15 -9.16 9.62
CA PRO A 152 9.89 -7.93 10.38
C PRO A 152 8.86 -7.01 9.72
N SER A 153 8.06 -6.33 10.57
CA SER A 153 7.04 -5.34 10.17
C SER A 153 7.54 -3.89 10.26
N SER A 154 8.72 -3.67 10.83
CA SER A 154 9.36 -2.37 10.94
C SER A 154 10.86 -2.47 10.70
N ALA A 155 11.44 -1.41 10.14
CA ALA A 155 12.87 -1.32 9.91
C ALA A 155 13.42 0.04 10.36
N THR A 156 14.66 0.04 10.84
CA THR A 156 15.36 1.25 11.29
C THR A 156 16.54 1.55 10.37
N LEU A 157 16.71 2.82 10.04
CA LEU A 157 17.85 3.37 9.31
C LEU A 157 18.44 4.52 10.11
N TRP A 158 19.76 4.54 10.31
CA TRP A 158 20.43 5.65 10.98
C TRP A 158 21.05 6.63 9.98
N ILE A 159 20.72 7.91 10.15
CA ILE A 159 21.40 9.03 9.50
C ILE A 159 22.63 9.35 10.35
N LYS A 160 23.80 8.99 9.86
CA LYS A 160 25.11 9.30 10.44
C LYS A 160 25.51 10.74 10.04
N PRO A 161 26.21 11.48 10.92
CA PRO A 161 26.72 12.81 10.61
C PRO A 161 27.64 12.83 9.39
#